data_AF-A0A151WJ06-F1
#
_entry.id   AF-A0A151WJ06-F1
#
_cell.length_a   1.000
_cell.length_b   1.000
_cell.length_c   1.000
_cell.angle_alpha   90.00
_cell.angle_beta   90.00
_cell.angle_gamma   90.00
#
_symmetry.space_group_name_H-M   'P 1'
#
loop_
_entity.id
_entity.type
_entity.pdbx_description
1 polymer ?
#
loop_
_entity_poly.entity_id
_entity_poly.type
_entity_poly.pdbx_seq_one_letter_code
_entity_poly.pdbx_strand_id
1 'polypeptide(L)'
;MNGIGTRSKNRPPTQSSEQGPEPHDIRSRELDTKEYELGMIENAVKDKERRLQIQESNLRQQLEQIEKAKQLLDCEREQFDQTVSAREEELTTRERNLEKRWQDSEITRLDEFPPTPRYTSITRPATNFSYAPLGGPLGGGSGGPGEPPTLKVSFREATESVPYFDGYNIPLAQFTRACRRAREIVPSNAERNLTKLLINKLGKRAYYAVEDEPCDSVTELID
;
A
#
# COMPACT_ATOMS: atom_id res chain seq x y z
N MET A 1 41.79 113.62 -58.38
CA MET A 1 41.22 112.79 -59.45
C MET A 1 40.66 111.52 -58.82
N ASN A 2 39.40 111.22 -59.11
CA ASN A 2 38.56 110.17 -58.52
C ASN A 2 38.75 108.82 -59.22
N GLY A 3 38.33 107.73 -58.55
CA GLY A 3 38.08 106.40 -59.13
C GLY A 3 38.14 105.28 -58.07
N ILE A 4 37.10 105.11 -57.23
CA ILE A 4 36.03 104.07 -57.29
C ILE A 4 36.60 102.64 -57.24
N GLY A 5 36.54 101.93 -56.10
CA GLY A 5 35.42 101.04 -55.70
C GLY A 5 35.76 99.58 -56.08
N THR A 6 35.80 98.58 -55.19
CA THR A 6 34.61 97.98 -54.55
C THR A 6 34.96 97.17 -53.29
N ARG A 7 33.97 97.21 -52.39
CA ARG A 7 33.74 96.47 -51.15
C ARG A 7 33.62 94.95 -51.39
N SER A 8 34.40 94.12 -50.67
CA SER A 8 34.04 92.71 -50.45
C SER A 8 34.04 92.41 -48.95
N LYS A 9 32.88 91.99 -48.47
CA LYS A 9 32.53 91.79 -47.06
C LYS A 9 33.11 90.49 -46.53
N ASN A 10 33.58 90.58 -45.29
CA ASN A 10 33.77 89.53 -44.29
C ASN A 10 32.89 88.30 -44.50
N ARG A 11 33.52 87.11 -44.57
CA ARG A 11 32.88 85.80 -44.46
C ARG A 11 33.20 85.22 -43.08
N PRO A 12 32.24 85.05 -42.16
CA PRO A 12 32.40 84.20 -40.99
C PRO A 12 32.22 82.73 -41.37
N PRO A 13 32.71 81.77 -40.55
CA PRO A 13 32.74 80.36 -40.91
C PRO A 13 31.32 79.80 -41.06
N THR A 14 31.07 79.17 -42.21
CA THR A 14 29.88 78.34 -42.42
C THR A 14 29.86 77.25 -41.37
N GLN A 15 28.77 77.25 -40.63
CA GLN A 15 28.36 76.28 -39.64
C GLN A 15 28.53 74.85 -40.17
N SER A 16 29.13 74.01 -39.34
CA SER A 16 29.00 72.56 -39.40
C SER A 16 27.51 72.24 -39.46
N SER A 17 27.04 71.69 -40.58
CA SER A 17 25.73 71.05 -40.62
C SER A 17 25.82 69.78 -39.78
N GLU A 18 25.52 69.87 -38.48
CA GLU A 18 24.99 68.74 -37.72
C GLU A 18 23.61 68.45 -38.28
N GLN A 19 23.55 67.71 -39.39
CA GLN A 19 22.34 66.99 -39.77
C GLN A 19 22.16 65.88 -38.74
N GLY A 20 21.33 66.14 -37.74
CA GLY A 20 20.76 65.07 -36.93
C GLY A 20 20.06 64.07 -37.84
N PRO A 21 20.06 62.76 -37.51
CA PRO A 21 19.50 61.74 -38.37
C PRO A 21 18.05 62.09 -38.73
N GLU A 22 17.75 62.05 -40.02
CA GLU A 22 16.40 62.30 -40.54
C GLU A 22 15.41 61.33 -39.84
N PRO A 23 14.16 61.74 -39.57
CA PRO A 23 13.18 60.92 -38.85
C PRO A 23 12.87 59.58 -39.54
N HIS A 24 13.23 59.44 -40.82
CA HIS A 24 13.19 58.20 -41.57
C HIS A 24 14.28 57.21 -41.13
N ASP A 25 15.52 57.68 -40.93
CA ASP A 25 16.65 56.84 -40.54
C ASP A 25 16.50 56.27 -39.12
N ILE A 26 15.87 57.03 -38.23
CA ILE A 26 15.55 56.58 -36.87
C ILE A 26 14.54 55.41 -36.93
N ARG A 27 13.48 55.54 -37.75
CA ARG A 27 12.49 54.47 -37.93
C ARG A 27 13.08 53.23 -38.57
N SER A 28 13.95 53.37 -39.57
CA SER A 28 14.63 52.22 -40.19
C SER A 28 15.48 51.45 -39.18
N ARG A 29 16.27 52.14 -38.35
CA ARG A 29 17.07 51.50 -37.29
C ARG A 29 16.20 50.82 -36.22
N GLU A 30 15.08 51.45 -35.85
CA GLU A 30 14.11 50.85 -34.93
C GLU A 30 13.46 49.58 -35.51
N LEU A 31 13.19 49.55 -36.82
CA LEU A 31 12.68 48.37 -37.50
C LEU A 31 13.72 47.25 -37.55
N ASP A 32 14.97 47.55 -37.92
CA ASP A 32 16.07 46.57 -37.92
C ASP A 32 16.29 45.96 -36.53
N THR A 33 16.19 46.79 -35.48
CA THR A 33 16.30 46.33 -34.09
C THR A 33 15.15 45.40 -33.72
N LYS A 34 13.91 45.74 -34.10
CA LYS A 34 12.73 44.89 -33.86
C LYS A 34 12.79 43.58 -34.64
N GLU A 35 13.29 43.60 -35.88
CA GLU A 35 13.48 42.38 -36.67
C GLU A 35 14.50 41.44 -36.03
N TYR A 36 15.61 42.00 -35.52
CA TYR A 36 16.59 41.23 -34.76
C TYR A 36 16.00 40.61 -33.48
N GLU A 37 15.27 41.40 -32.69
CA GLU A 37 14.60 40.91 -31.48
C GLU A 37 13.55 39.82 -31.78
N LEU A 38 12.76 40.00 -32.83
CA LEU A 38 11.81 38.99 -33.29
C LEU A 38 12.50 37.69 -33.70
N GLY A 39 13.62 37.77 -34.42
CA GLY A 39 14.41 36.58 -34.77
C GLY A 39 14.95 35.84 -33.54
N MET A 40 15.37 36.56 -32.50
CA MET A 40 15.78 35.97 -31.23
C MET A 40 14.63 35.25 -30.54
N ILE A 41 13.44 35.87 -30.51
CA ILE A 41 12.23 35.28 -29.92
C ILE A 41 11.81 34.04 -30.71
N GLU A 42 11.80 34.09 -32.04
CA GLU A 42 11.43 32.96 -32.89
C GLU A 42 12.33 31.75 -32.64
N ASN A 43 13.65 31.96 -32.56
CA ASN A 43 14.60 30.90 -32.25
C ASN A 43 14.38 30.33 -30.84
N ALA A 44 14.14 31.18 -29.85
CA ALA A 44 13.86 30.76 -28.48
C ALA A 44 12.56 29.92 -28.39
N VAL A 45 11.54 30.27 -29.16
CA VAL A 45 10.28 29.51 -29.25
C VAL A 45 10.53 28.16 -29.90
N LYS A 46 11.24 28.11 -31.03
CA LYS A 46 11.60 26.84 -31.71
C LYS A 46 12.41 25.91 -30.79
N ASP A 47 13.34 26.45 -30.02
CA ASP A 47 14.12 25.67 -29.05
C ASP A 47 13.27 25.15 -27.89
N LYS A 48 12.31 25.95 -27.41
CA LYS A 48 11.37 25.51 -26.39
C LYS A 48 10.44 24.42 -26.92
N GLU A 49 9.93 24.57 -28.14
CA GLU A 49 9.08 23.60 -28.81
C GLU A 49 9.80 22.26 -29.00
N ARG A 50 11.05 22.27 -29.48
CA ARG A 50 11.87 21.04 -29.59
C ARG A 50 12.05 20.34 -28.25
N ARG A 51 12.33 21.08 -27.18
CA ARG A 51 12.48 20.51 -25.83
C ARG A 51 11.18 19.90 -25.33
N LEU A 52 10.05 20.57 -25.52
CA LEU A 52 8.74 20.04 -25.14
C LEU A 52 8.39 18.78 -25.93
N GLN A 53 8.69 18.76 -27.23
CA GLN A 53 8.44 17.60 -28.07
C GLN A 53 9.25 16.38 -27.61
N ILE A 54 10.52 16.56 -27.23
CA ILE A 54 11.36 15.48 -26.68
C ILE A 54 10.81 15.02 -25.31
N GLN A 55 10.40 15.95 -24.45
CA GLN A 55 9.81 15.60 -23.17
C GLN A 55 8.50 14.81 -23.35
N GLU A 56 7.65 15.23 -24.29
CA GLU A 56 6.41 14.56 -24.62
C GLU A 56 6.67 13.14 -25.15
N SER A 57 7.63 12.97 -26.06
CA SER A 57 7.97 11.64 -26.58
C SER A 57 8.49 10.71 -25.47
N ASN A 58 9.30 11.24 -24.55
CA ASN A 58 9.80 10.46 -23.41
C ASN A 58 8.66 10.03 -22.48
N LEU A 59 7.74 10.93 -22.16
CA LEU A 59 6.57 10.62 -21.33
C LEU A 59 5.64 9.61 -22.00
N ARG A 60 5.39 9.75 -23.31
CA ARG A 60 4.61 8.78 -24.09
C ARG A 60 5.25 7.39 -24.03
N GLN A 61 6.56 7.29 -24.20
CA GLN A 61 7.27 6.02 -24.11
C GLN A 61 7.21 5.42 -22.69
N GLN A 62 7.32 6.24 -21.64
CA GLN A 62 7.16 5.77 -20.26
C GLN A 62 5.75 5.24 -19.99
N LEU A 63 4.72 5.94 -20.45
CA LEU A 63 3.33 5.49 -20.33
C LEU A 63 3.10 4.16 -21.04
N GLU A 64 3.65 3.99 -22.24
CA GLU A 64 3.56 2.73 -22.98
C GLU A 64 4.25 1.57 -22.24
N GLN A 65 5.40 1.82 -21.61
CA GLN A 65 6.08 0.82 -20.78
C GLN A 65 5.26 0.42 -19.55
N ILE A 66 4.65 1.41 -18.87
CA ILE A 66 3.78 1.17 -17.72
C ILE A 66 2.55 0.36 -18.15
N GLU A 67 1.94 0.69 -19.28
CA GLU A 67 0.80 -0.03 -19.81
C GLU A 67 1.13 -1.49 -20.12
N LYS A 68 2.27 -1.75 -20.79
CA LYS A 68 2.75 -3.12 -21.05
C LYS A 68 3.01 -3.89 -19.75
N ALA A 69 3.66 -3.26 -18.77
CA ALA A 69 3.91 -3.89 -17.47
C ALA A 69 2.60 -4.24 -16.74
N LYS A 70 1.61 -3.35 -16.80
CA LYS A 70 0.28 -3.59 -16.23
C LYS A 70 -0.40 -4.78 -16.91
N GLN A 71 -0.40 -4.84 -18.25
CA GLN A 71 -0.99 -5.95 -19.00
C GLN A 71 -0.35 -7.28 -18.64
N LEU A 72 0.97 -7.33 -18.47
CA LEU A 72 1.68 -8.54 -18.03
C LEU A 72 1.23 -8.99 -16.64
N LEU A 73 1.16 -8.07 -15.68
CA LEU A 73 0.69 -8.38 -14.32
C LEU A 73 -0.77 -8.84 -14.31
N ASP A 74 -1.62 -8.26 -15.16
CA ASP A 74 -3.00 -8.70 -15.33
C ASP A 74 -3.07 -10.13 -15.88
N CYS A 75 -2.26 -10.47 -16.90
CA CYS A 75 -2.16 -11.84 -17.41
C CYS A 75 -1.61 -12.83 -16.37
N GLU A 76 -0.59 -12.45 -15.59
CA GLU A 76 -0.04 -13.29 -14.52
C GLU A 76 -1.07 -13.55 -13.42
N ARG A 77 -1.83 -12.52 -13.03
CA ARG A 77 -2.93 -12.65 -12.07
C ARG A 77 -3.98 -13.62 -12.56
N GLU A 78 -4.42 -13.49 -13.81
CA GLU A 78 -5.41 -14.40 -14.40
C GLU A 78 -4.92 -15.84 -14.45
N GLN A 79 -3.64 -16.07 -14.78
CA GLN A 79 -3.05 -17.41 -14.74
C GLN A 79 -3.00 -18.00 -13.34
N PHE A 80 -2.66 -17.17 -12.34
CA PHE A 80 -2.68 -17.58 -10.94
C PHE A 80 -4.10 -17.94 -10.50
N ASP A 81 -5.08 -17.09 -10.79
CA ASP A 81 -6.49 -17.31 -10.45
C ASP A 81 -7.04 -18.58 -11.09
N GLN A 82 -6.70 -18.84 -12.36
CA GLN A 82 -7.04 -20.10 -13.04
C GLN A 82 -6.42 -21.31 -12.34
N THR A 83 -5.14 -21.22 -11.96
CA THR A 83 -4.43 -22.31 -11.28
C THR A 83 -5.02 -22.61 -9.90
N VAL A 84 -5.35 -21.56 -9.14
CA VAL A 84 -5.98 -21.69 -7.82
C VAL A 84 -7.38 -22.28 -7.96
N SER A 85 -8.17 -21.79 -8.91
CA SER A 85 -9.53 -22.28 -9.16
C SER A 85 -9.53 -23.75 -9.56
N ALA A 86 -8.62 -24.15 -10.46
CA ALA A 86 -8.48 -25.55 -10.88
C ALA A 86 -8.10 -26.46 -9.71
N ARG A 87 -7.19 -26.01 -8.84
CA ARG A 87 -6.80 -26.76 -7.64
C ARG A 87 -7.92 -26.85 -6.62
N GLU A 88 -8.70 -25.80 -6.45
CA GLU A 88 -9.88 -25.79 -5.58
C GLU A 88 -10.95 -26.76 -6.09
N GLU A 89 -11.21 -26.77 -7.39
CA GLU A 89 -12.13 -27.72 -8.02
C GLU A 89 -11.67 -29.19 -7.86
N GLU A 90 -10.36 -29.45 -7.99
CA GLU A 90 -9.79 -30.77 -7.74
C GLU A 90 -10.01 -31.22 -6.29
N LEU A 91 -9.73 -30.34 -5.33
CA LEU A 91 -9.89 -30.62 -3.89
C LEU A 91 -11.35 -30.86 -3.53
N THR A 92 -12.26 -30.02 -3.99
CA THR A 92 -13.70 -30.17 -3.75
C THR A 92 -14.25 -31.45 -4.38
N THR A 93 -13.76 -31.84 -5.55
CA THR A 93 -14.10 -33.12 -6.18
C THR A 93 -13.59 -34.29 -5.36
N ARG A 94 -12.35 -34.22 -4.87
CA ARG A 94 -11.74 -35.26 -4.03
C ARG A 94 -12.46 -35.40 -2.69
N GLU A 95 -12.83 -34.30 -2.05
CA GLU A 95 -13.61 -34.28 -0.81
C GLU A 95 -14.97 -34.94 -1.02
N ARG A 96 -15.71 -34.56 -2.07
CA ARG A 96 -17.00 -35.18 -2.42
C ARG A 96 -16.87 -36.68 -2.66
N ASN A 97 -15.79 -37.12 -3.31
CA ASN A 97 -15.52 -38.54 -3.54
C ASN A 97 -15.22 -39.30 -2.24
N LEU A 98 -14.49 -38.69 -1.29
CA LEU A 98 -14.21 -39.28 0.02
C LEU A 98 -15.48 -39.39 0.86
N GLU A 99 -16.28 -38.33 0.89
CA GLU A 99 -17.58 -38.30 1.59
C GLU A 99 -18.51 -39.39 1.06
N LYS A 100 -18.62 -39.51 -0.27
CA LYS A 100 -19.40 -40.58 -0.90
C LYS A 100 -18.91 -41.98 -0.47
N ARG A 101 -17.60 -42.22 -0.52
CA ARG A 101 -17.02 -43.51 -0.08
C ARG A 101 -17.27 -43.81 1.39
N TRP A 102 -17.29 -42.77 2.23
CA TRP A 102 -17.57 -42.90 3.66
C TRP A 102 -19.04 -43.29 3.87
N GLN A 103 -19.99 -42.59 3.23
CA GLN A 103 -21.42 -42.93 3.26
C GLN A 103 -21.68 -44.35 2.75
N ASP A 104 -21.07 -44.74 1.63
CA ASP A 104 -21.20 -46.10 1.07
C ASP A 104 -20.69 -47.18 2.06
N SER A 105 -19.59 -46.90 2.79
CA SER A 105 -19.04 -47.81 3.81
C SER A 105 -19.90 -47.89 5.07
N GLU A 106 -20.56 -46.79 5.46
CA GLU A 106 -21.47 -46.76 6.60
C GLU A 106 -22.77 -47.52 6.29
N ILE A 107 -23.33 -47.35 5.09
CA ILE A 107 -24.50 -48.11 4.59
C ILE A 107 -24.19 -49.60 4.55
N THR A 108 -23.00 -49.99 4.06
CA THR A 108 -22.59 -51.41 4.00
C THR A 108 -22.46 -52.05 5.39
N ARG A 109 -22.07 -51.27 6.42
CA ARG A 109 -21.96 -51.77 7.81
C ARG A 109 -23.30 -51.97 8.51
N LEU A 110 -24.36 -51.26 8.08
CA LEU A 110 -25.69 -51.36 8.68
C LEU A 110 -26.52 -52.53 8.13
N ASP A 111 -26.15 -53.12 7.00
CA ASP A 111 -26.88 -54.20 6.34
C ASP A 111 -26.38 -55.62 6.74
N GLU A 112 -25.31 -55.71 7.55
CA GLU A 112 -24.69 -56.98 7.98
C GLU A 112 -25.06 -57.36 9.43
N PHE A 113 -26.36 -57.34 9.76
CA PHE A 113 -26.87 -57.98 10.99
C PHE A 113 -28.06 -58.89 10.68
N PRO A 114 -27.93 -60.22 10.81
CA PRO A 114 -29.08 -61.11 10.72
C PRO A 114 -29.93 -60.99 12.00
N PRO A 115 -31.26 -61.13 11.93
CA PRO A 115 -32.12 -61.04 13.10
C PRO A 115 -31.98 -62.34 13.91
N THR A 116 -31.23 -62.30 15.01
CA THR A 116 -31.28 -63.36 16.01
C THR A 116 -32.17 -62.95 17.18
N PRO A 117 -33.14 -63.79 17.58
CA PRO A 117 -34.02 -63.46 18.69
C PRO A 117 -33.39 -63.88 20.02
N ARG A 118 -33.82 -63.14 21.06
CA ARG A 118 -34.19 -63.61 22.42
C ARG A 118 -33.20 -63.51 23.60
N TYR A 119 -33.81 -62.94 24.66
CA TYR A 119 -33.72 -63.24 26.09
C TYR A 119 -32.59 -62.65 26.97
N THR A 120 -32.99 -61.59 27.69
CA THR A 120 -32.96 -61.41 29.16
C THR A 120 -31.68 -61.72 29.96
N SER A 121 -31.13 -60.62 30.49
CA SER A 121 -30.63 -60.40 31.87
C SER A 121 -29.57 -61.34 32.44
N ILE A 122 -28.33 -60.83 32.54
CA ILE A 122 -27.41 -61.12 33.65
C ILE A 122 -26.63 -59.86 34.05
N THR A 123 -26.71 -59.55 35.34
CA THR A 123 -25.97 -58.62 36.19
C THR A 123 -24.48 -58.44 35.87
N ARG A 124 -24.02 -57.17 35.80
CA ARG A 124 -22.58 -56.79 35.82
C ARG A 124 -22.14 -56.47 37.26
N PRO A 125 -21.06 -57.07 37.79
CA PRO A 125 -20.33 -56.46 38.90
C PRO A 125 -19.33 -55.42 38.36
N ALA A 126 -19.23 -54.29 39.05
CA ALA A 126 -18.30 -53.21 38.76
C ALA A 126 -16.85 -53.65 39.00
N THR A 127 -16.03 -53.64 37.96
CA THR A 127 -14.57 -53.79 38.06
C THR A 127 -13.92 -52.41 38.15
N ASN A 128 -13.40 -52.13 39.34
CA ASN A 128 -12.51 -51.01 39.63
C ASN A 128 -11.28 -51.05 38.71
N PHE A 129 -11.03 -49.98 37.96
CA PHE A 129 -9.71 -49.70 37.41
C PHE A 129 -9.24 -48.32 37.87
N SER A 130 -8.40 -48.36 38.89
CA SER A 130 -7.54 -47.26 39.32
C SER A 130 -6.38 -47.15 38.33
N TYR A 131 -6.23 -45.99 37.70
CA TYR A 131 -4.98 -45.60 37.05
C TYR A 131 -4.35 -44.48 37.86
N ALA A 132 -3.32 -44.82 38.61
CA ALA A 132 -2.32 -43.88 39.09
C ALA A 132 -1.21 -43.77 38.04
N PRO A 133 -0.82 -42.57 37.59
CA PRO A 133 0.48 -42.35 36.95
C PRO A 133 1.51 -41.95 38.02
N LEU A 134 2.50 -42.82 38.22
CA LEU A 134 3.75 -42.49 38.90
C LEU A 134 4.55 -41.46 38.07
N GLY A 135 5.10 -40.45 38.76
CA GLY A 135 6.43 -39.91 38.44
C GLY A 135 6.50 -38.43 38.00
N GLY A 136 6.53 -37.52 38.98
CA GLY A 136 7.16 -36.18 38.84
C GLY A 136 8.70 -36.28 38.78
N PRO A 137 9.45 -35.16 38.66
CA PRO A 137 9.60 -34.16 39.74
C PRO A 137 9.65 -32.69 39.22
N LEU A 138 9.58 -31.58 39.96
CA LEU A 138 9.38 -31.19 41.37
C LEU A 138 9.20 -29.64 41.37
N GLY A 139 8.39 -29.13 42.30
CA GLY A 139 8.34 -27.72 42.73
C GLY A 139 7.00 -27.03 42.45
N GLY A 140 6.12 -26.73 43.40
CA GLY A 140 6.14 -26.80 44.87
C GLY A 140 5.13 -25.80 45.42
N GLY A 141 4.09 -26.28 46.12
CA GLY A 141 3.18 -25.55 47.04
C GLY A 141 2.24 -24.48 46.42
N SER A 142 0.98 -24.28 46.79
CA SER A 142 0.14 -24.71 47.92
C SER A 142 -1.32 -24.59 47.49
N GLY A 143 -2.22 -25.39 48.08
CA GLY A 143 -3.60 -25.57 47.64
C GLY A 143 -4.61 -24.46 48.00
N GLY A 144 -5.71 -24.48 47.24
CA GLY A 144 -7.00 -23.83 47.51
C GLY A 144 -8.04 -24.35 46.48
N PRO A 145 -9.30 -24.64 46.86
CA PRO A 145 -10.26 -25.24 45.94
C PRO A 145 -10.98 -24.16 45.11
N GLY A 146 -10.95 -24.29 43.78
CA GLY A 146 -11.97 -23.68 42.92
C GLY A 146 -11.59 -22.45 42.09
N GLU A 147 -10.34 -22.30 41.64
CA GLU A 147 -10.04 -21.32 40.59
C GLU A 147 -9.93 -22.03 39.22
N PRO A 148 -10.71 -21.62 38.19
CA PRO A 148 -10.51 -22.12 36.83
C PRO A 148 -9.08 -21.79 36.41
N PRO A 149 -8.43 -22.61 35.55
CA PRO A 149 -7.05 -22.36 35.16
C PRO A 149 -6.96 -20.93 34.62
N THR A 150 -6.22 -20.07 35.32
CA THR A 150 -5.85 -18.75 34.80
C THR A 150 -5.07 -19.04 33.53
N LEU A 151 -5.75 -18.98 32.39
CA LEU A 151 -5.13 -19.04 31.07
C LEU A 151 -3.98 -18.03 31.14
N LYS A 152 -2.74 -18.51 31.06
CA LYS A 152 -1.57 -17.64 31.02
C LYS A 152 -1.66 -16.88 29.73
N VAL A 153 -2.32 -15.73 29.77
CA VAL A 153 -2.65 -15.00 28.57
C VAL A 153 -1.37 -14.39 28.05
N SER A 154 -0.89 -14.91 26.92
CA SER A 154 0.40 -14.50 26.40
C SER A 154 0.19 -13.30 25.46
N PHE A 155 0.92 -12.20 25.69
CA PHE A 155 1.01 -11.10 24.72
C PHE A 155 1.40 -11.58 23.33
N ARG A 156 2.16 -12.68 23.29
CA ARG A 156 2.55 -13.35 22.06
C ARG A 156 1.34 -13.84 21.27
N GLU A 157 0.44 -14.60 21.89
CA GLU A 157 -0.79 -15.07 21.25
C GLU A 157 -1.68 -13.91 20.78
N ALA A 158 -1.85 -12.89 21.62
CA ALA A 158 -2.61 -11.69 21.27
C ALA A 158 -2.02 -10.99 20.03
N THR A 159 -0.70 -10.82 19.97
CA THR A 159 -0.02 -10.12 18.87
C THR A 159 0.20 -10.98 17.62
N GLU A 160 0.25 -12.30 17.74
CA GLU A 160 0.26 -13.24 16.61
C GLU A 160 -1.11 -13.28 15.89
N SER A 161 -2.20 -13.01 16.62
CA SER A 161 -3.54 -12.93 16.04
C SER A 161 -3.79 -11.67 15.19
N VAL A 162 -2.94 -10.64 15.32
CA VAL A 162 -3.09 -9.38 14.60
C VAL A 162 -2.21 -9.36 13.35
N PRO A 163 -2.82 -9.28 12.15
CA PRO A 163 -2.08 -9.16 10.91
C PRO A 163 -1.32 -7.83 10.84
N TYR A 164 -0.22 -7.82 10.09
CA TYR A 164 0.46 -6.58 9.72
C TYR A 164 -0.50 -5.66 8.93
N PHE A 165 -0.39 -4.34 9.10
CA PHE A 165 -1.25 -3.37 8.40
C PHE A 165 -0.44 -2.17 7.90
N ASP A 166 -0.48 -1.90 6.60
CA ASP A 166 0.24 -0.78 5.97
C ASP A 166 -0.66 0.32 5.37
N GLY A 167 -1.97 0.18 5.54
CA GLY A 167 -2.99 1.04 4.95
C GLY A 167 -3.65 0.47 3.69
N TYR A 168 -3.10 -0.59 3.09
CA TYR A 168 -3.62 -1.17 1.84
C TYR A 168 -3.70 -2.69 1.82
N ASN A 169 -2.85 -3.37 2.58
CA ASN A 169 -2.70 -4.83 2.52
C ASN A 169 -3.91 -5.62 3.07
N ILE A 170 -4.70 -5.05 3.97
CA ILE A 170 -5.98 -5.60 4.44
C ILE A 170 -6.99 -4.46 4.68
N PRO A 171 -8.31 -4.72 4.66
CA PRO A 171 -9.31 -3.71 5.01
C PRO A 171 -9.14 -3.22 6.46
N LEU A 172 -9.29 -1.91 6.68
CA LEU A 172 -9.19 -1.30 8.02
C LEU A 172 -10.11 -2.00 9.04
N ALA A 173 -11.35 -2.32 8.65
CA ALA A 173 -12.30 -3.03 9.51
C ALA A 173 -11.80 -4.40 10.01
N GLN A 174 -11.00 -5.11 9.20
CA GLN A 174 -10.40 -6.38 9.59
C GLN A 174 -9.29 -6.17 10.62
N PHE A 175 -8.43 -5.18 10.41
CA PHE A 175 -7.38 -4.79 11.36
C PHE A 175 -7.98 -4.34 12.71
N THR A 176 -8.93 -3.41 12.68
CA THR A 176 -9.66 -2.93 13.87
C THR A 176 -10.30 -4.09 14.64
N ARG A 177 -10.93 -5.04 13.96
CA ARG A 177 -11.52 -6.24 14.60
C ARG A 177 -10.46 -7.14 15.24
N ALA A 178 -9.31 -7.33 14.59
CA ALA A 178 -8.22 -8.12 15.15
C ALA A 178 -7.61 -7.47 16.40
N CYS A 179 -7.39 -6.15 16.38
CA CYS A 179 -6.92 -5.41 17.55
C CYS A 179 -7.90 -5.49 18.74
N ARG A 180 -9.22 -5.42 18.49
CA ARG A 180 -10.24 -5.60 19.54
C ARG A 180 -10.18 -6.99 20.16
N ARG A 181 -10.01 -8.05 19.37
CA ARG A 181 -9.84 -9.42 19.88
C ARG A 181 -8.55 -9.56 20.69
N ALA A 182 -7.44 -8.98 20.23
CA ALA A 182 -6.19 -8.97 20.98
C ALA A 182 -6.34 -8.29 22.34
N ARG A 183 -7.15 -7.22 22.43
CA ARG A 183 -7.48 -6.54 23.69
C ARG A 183 -8.32 -7.41 24.63
N GLU A 184 -9.24 -8.23 24.10
CA GLU A 184 -10.05 -9.15 24.92
C GLU A 184 -9.23 -10.29 25.54
N ILE A 185 -8.10 -10.63 24.91
CA ILE A 185 -7.17 -11.64 25.38
C ILE A 185 -6.36 -11.08 26.57
N VAL A 186 -5.77 -9.90 26.45
CA VAL A 186 -4.87 -9.33 27.47
C VAL A 186 -5.64 -8.64 28.61
N PRO A 187 -5.22 -8.75 29.89
CA PRO A 187 -5.86 -8.01 30.98
C PRO A 187 -5.74 -6.49 30.81
N SER A 188 -6.74 -5.73 31.27
CA SER A 188 -6.84 -4.28 31.04
C SER A 188 -5.64 -3.48 31.58
N ASN A 189 -5.00 -3.94 32.65
CA ASN A 189 -3.78 -3.30 33.19
C ASN A 189 -2.56 -3.39 32.25
N ALA A 190 -2.62 -4.27 31.25
CA ALA A 190 -1.58 -4.54 30.28
C ALA A 190 -1.90 -3.98 28.88
N GLU A 191 -3.04 -3.31 28.71
CA GLU A 191 -3.49 -2.75 27.43
C GLU A 191 -2.46 -1.79 26.82
N ARG A 192 -1.81 -0.97 27.65
CA ARG A 192 -0.78 -0.04 27.19
C ARG A 192 0.41 -0.76 26.54
N ASN A 193 0.83 -1.89 27.11
CA ASN A 193 1.93 -2.69 26.56
C ASN A 193 1.49 -3.40 25.28
N LEU A 194 0.25 -3.89 25.22
CA LEU A 194 -0.32 -4.44 24.00
C LEU A 194 -0.36 -3.39 22.88
N THR A 195 -0.81 -2.17 23.18
CA THR A 195 -0.90 -1.05 22.22
C THR A 195 0.46 -0.78 21.56
N LYS A 196 1.52 -0.70 22.36
CA LYS A 196 2.90 -0.57 21.84
C LYS A 196 3.32 -1.71 20.92
N LEU A 197 2.91 -2.94 21.22
CA LEU A 197 3.20 -4.09 20.36
C LEU A 197 2.36 -4.09 19.08
N LEU A 198 1.14 -3.56 19.12
CA LEU A 198 0.28 -3.39 17.93
C LEU A 198 0.79 -2.28 17.00
N ILE A 199 1.40 -1.22 17.53
CA ILE A 199 2.09 -0.21 16.71
C ILE A 199 3.21 -0.84 15.88
N ASN A 200 3.93 -1.84 16.41
CA ASN A 200 4.94 -2.60 15.64
C ASN A 200 4.34 -3.44 14.50
N LYS A 201 3.00 -3.64 14.48
CA LYS A 201 2.29 -4.28 13.37
C LYS A 201 1.89 -3.29 12.29
N LEU A 202 2.15 -2.00 12.47
CA LEU A 202 1.89 -0.96 11.48
C LEU A 202 3.08 -0.79 10.54
N GLY A 203 2.77 -0.44 9.30
CA GLY A 203 3.72 -0.19 8.24
C GLY A 203 3.44 1.12 7.51
N LYS A 204 4.49 1.69 6.92
CA LYS A 204 4.38 2.76 5.91
C LYS A 204 3.39 3.86 6.35
N ARG A 205 2.31 4.07 5.58
CA ARG A 205 1.29 5.09 5.83
C ARG A 205 0.57 4.92 7.16
N ALA A 206 0.30 3.68 7.59
CA ALA A 206 -0.37 3.43 8.86
C ALA A 206 0.54 3.76 10.05
N TYR A 207 1.85 3.50 9.94
CA TYR A 207 2.82 3.87 10.98
C TYR A 207 2.98 5.38 11.09
N TYR A 208 3.13 6.10 9.98
CA TYR A 208 3.26 7.56 9.99
C TYR A 208 2.02 8.29 10.56
N ALA A 209 0.84 7.66 10.52
CA ALA A 209 -0.37 8.24 11.09
C ALA A 209 -0.37 8.29 12.62
N VAL A 210 0.47 7.48 13.28
CA VAL A 210 0.50 7.33 14.74
C VAL A 210 1.89 7.63 15.35
N GLU A 211 2.85 8.06 14.54
CA GLU A 211 4.20 8.38 15.00
C GLU A 211 4.24 9.68 15.83
N ASP A 212 3.42 10.67 15.44
CA ASP A 212 3.37 11.97 16.10
C ASP A 212 2.45 12.00 17.33
N GLU A 213 1.42 11.14 17.35
CA GLU A 213 0.46 11.02 18.46
C GLU A 213 0.58 9.65 19.14
N PRO A 214 1.19 9.57 20.34
CA PRO A 214 1.38 8.30 21.02
C PRO A 214 0.04 7.77 21.54
N CYS A 215 -0.48 6.72 20.91
CA CYS A 215 -1.68 6.03 21.41
C CYS A 215 -1.38 5.29 22.72
N ASP A 216 -2.10 5.60 23.79
CA ASP A 216 -1.98 4.95 25.11
C ASP A 216 -2.95 3.76 25.28
N SER A 217 -3.93 3.63 24.39
CA SER A 217 -4.92 2.53 24.38
C SER A 217 -5.15 1.93 23.00
N VAL A 218 -5.69 0.70 22.97
CA VAL A 218 -6.05 0.05 21.70
C VAL A 218 -7.22 0.77 21.04
N THR A 219 -8.08 1.42 21.82
CA THR A 219 -9.23 2.18 21.29
C THR A 219 -8.74 3.40 20.52
N GLU A 220 -7.79 4.15 21.08
CA GLU A 220 -7.18 5.32 20.44
C GLU A 220 -6.37 4.94 19.18
N LEU A 221 -5.77 3.76 19.15
CA LEU A 221 -5.04 3.26 17.98
C LEU A 221 -5.94 2.94 16.78
N ILE A 222 -7.23 2.68 16.99
CA ILE A 222 -8.14 2.16 15.96
C ILE A 222 -9.33 3.08 15.64
N ASP A 223 -9.40 4.23 16.31
CA ASP A 223 -10.41 5.28 16.10
C ASP A 223 -9.86 6.33 15.09
#